data_AF-A0A523DIR1-F1
#
_entry.id   AF-A0A523DIR1-F1
#
_cell.length_a   1.000
_cell.length_b   1.000
_cell.length_c   1.000
_cell.angle_alpha   90.00
_cell.angle_beta   90.00
_cell.angle_gamma   90.00
#
_symmetry.space_group_name_H-M   'P 1'
#
loop_
_entity.id
_entity.type
_entity.pdbx_description
1 polymer ?
#
loop_
_entity_poly.entity_id
_entity_poly.type
_entity_poly.pdbx_seq_one_letter_code
_entity_poly.pdbx_strand_id
1 'polypeptide(L)'
;MQQQPLTPLIIELTDPVTEEITVADVLVGALNFSGVIVLGAVLLALLFAGALIGLRRLSPSNPLNGDASNRTRLDLHLPSR
;
A
#
# COMPACT_ATOMS: atom_id res chain seq x y z
N MET A 1 -23.95 41.44 62.32
CA MET A 1 -23.83 40.41 61.26
C MET A 1 -22.46 40.57 60.65
N GLN A 2 -21.51 39.69 60.97
CA GLN A 2 -20.14 39.75 60.45
C GLN A 2 -20.11 39.14 59.05
N GLN A 3 -19.78 39.93 58.03
CA GLN A 3 -19.63 39.45 56.65
C GLN A 3 -18.31 38.69 56.56
N GLN A 4 -18.39 37.38 56.31
CA GLN A 4 -17.24 36.52 56.09
C GLN A 4 -16.65 36.85 54.72
N PRO A 5 -15.34 37.18 54.61
CA PRO A 5 -14.74 37.51 53.32
C PRO A 5 -14.70 36.24 52.45
N LEU A 6 -15.53 36.21 51.40
CA LEU A 6 -15.48 35.21 50.34
C LEU A 6 -14.15 35.41 49.61
N THR A 7 -13.12 34.64 49.96
CA THR A 7 -11.85 34.64 49.23
C THR A 7 -12.07 33.82 47.96
N PRO A 8 -12.09 34.41 46.75
CA PRO A 8 -12.34 33.66 45.53
C PRO A 8 -11.14 32.76 45.25
N LEU A 9 -11.39 31.46 45.09
CA LEU A 9 -10.38 30.51 44.63
C LEU A 9 -10.21 30.70 43.13
N ILE A 10 -9.13 31.38 42.72
CA ILE A 10 -8.79 31.58 41.31
C ILE A 10 -8.05 30.33 40.85
N ILE A 11 -8.68 29.54 39.99
CA ILE A 11 -8.09 28.35 39.39
C ILE A 11 -7.64 28.75 37.98
N GLU A 12 -6.34 28.70 37.72
CA GLU A 12 -5.78 28.92 36.40
C GLU A 12 -6.00 27.66 35.55
N LEU A 13 -6.91 27.74 34.57
CA LEU A 13 -7.00 26.73 33.53
C LEU A 13 -5.87 26.99 32.54
N THR A 14 -4.74 26.34 32.75
CA THR A 14 -3.66 26.29 31.76
C THR A 14 -4.15 25.54 30.52
N ASP A 15 -3.84 26.06 29.34
CA ASP A 15 -4.11 25.38 28.07
C ASP A 15 -3.50 23.96 28.07
N PRO A 16 -4.18 22.97 27.48
CA PRO A 16 -3.68 21.59 27.45
C PRO A 16 -2.28 21.56 26.82
N VAL A 17 -1.31 21.05 27.59
CA VAL A 17 0.13 20.96 27.20
C VAL A 17 0.35 20.00 26.03
N THR A 18 -0.63 19.14 25.74
CA THR A 18 -0.57 18.15 24.66
C THR A 18 -1.70 18.37 23.68
N GLU A 19 -1.37 18.35 22.39
CA GLU A 19 -2.31 18.39 21.27
C GLU A 19 -3.35 17.27 21.43
N GLU A 20 -4.63 17.62 21.38
CA GLU A 20 -5.73 16.65 21.47
C GLU A 20 -5.76 15.79 20.20
N ILE A 21 -5.13 14.62 20.24
CA ILE A 21 -5.20 13.65 19.15
C ILE A 21 -6.58 12.99 19.20
N THR A 22 -7.38 13.20 18.15
CA THR A 22 -8.69 12.56 18.05
C THR A 22 -8.55 11.14 17.46
N VAL A 23 -9.55 10.28 17.71
CA VAL A 23 -9.62 8.95 17.09
C VAL A 23 -9.69 9.06 15.56
N ALA A 24 -10.29 10.14 15.04
CA ALA A 24 -10.36 10.39 13.61
C ALA A 24 -8.97 10.61 13.01
N ASP A 25 -8.08 11.35 13.69
CA ASP A 25 -6.72 11.62 13.21
C ASP A 25 -5.90 10.34 13.09
N VAL A 26 -6.06 9.43 14.06
CA VAL A 26 -5.39 8.12 14.04
C VAL A 26 -5.89 7.27 12.87
N LEU A 27 -7.21 7.24 12.62
CA LEU A 27 -7.79 6.49 11.51
C LEU A 27 -7.36 7.06 10.15
N VAL A 28 -7.35 8.38 10.00
CA VAL A 28 -6.88 9.04 8.78
C VAL A 28 -5.40 8.74 8.56
N GLY A 29 -4.57 8.82 9.61
CA GLY A 29 -3.16 8.47 9.53
C GLY A 29 -2.92 7.03 9.09
N ALA A 30 -3.63 6.07 9.69
CA ALA A 30 -3.50 4.65 9.37
C ALA A 30 -4.00 4.31 7.95
N LEU A 31 -5.13 4.87 7.53
CA LEU A 31 -5.67 4.68 6.18
C LEU A 31 -4.78 5.31 5.11
N ASN A 32 -4.22 6.49 5.37
CA ASN A 32 -3.27 7.12 4.46
C ASN A 32 -2.00 6.27 4.29
N PHE A 33 -1.42 5.82 5.40
CA PHE A 33 -0.22 4.98 5.36
C PHE A 33 -0.43 3.67 4.60
N SER A 34 -1.51 2.94 4.93
CA SER A 34 -1.86 1.71 4.22
C SER A 34 -2.14 1.95 2.74
N GLY A 35 -2.86 3.03 2.41
CA GLY A 35 -3.14 3.43 1.03
C GLY A 35 -1.87 3.69 0.22
N VAL A 36 -0.91 4.44 0.77
CA VAL A 36 0.37 4.72 0.11
C VAL A 36 1.16 3.43 -0.15
N ILE A 37 1.18 2.50 0.81
CA ILE A 37 1.86 1.21 0.64
C ILE A 37 1.22 0.40 -0.49
N VAL A 38 -0.11 0.27 -0.48
CA VAL A 38 -0.82 -0.49 -1.52
C VAL A 38 -0.59 0.14 -2.89
N LEU A 39 -0.69 1.46 -3.00
CA LEU A 39 -0.46 2.16 -4.26
C LEU A 39 0.98 1.95 -4.75
N GLY A 40 1.96 2.05 -3.86
CA GLY A 40 3.37 1.81 -4.16
C GLY A 40 3.62 0.38 -4.64
N ALA A 41 3.04 -0.61 -3.97
CA ALA A 41 3.15 -2.02 -4.35
C ALA A 41 2.55 -2.30 -5.73
N VAL A 42 1.38 -1.73 -6.03
CA VAL A 42 0.72 -1.86 -7.34
C VAL A 42 1.59 -1.24 -8.44
N LEU A 43 2.12 -0.03 -8.23
CA LEU A 43 3.00 0.63 -9.19
C LEU A 43 4.28 -0.18 -9.45
N LEU A 44 4.91 -0.69 -8.40
CA LEU A 44 6.08 -1.56 -8.52
C LEU A 44 5.76 -2.85 -9.28
N ALA A 45 4.63 -3.49 -8.98
CA ALA A 45 4.20 -4.70 -9.68
C ALA A 45 3.97 -4.44 -11.18
N LEU A 46 3.33 -3.32 -11.53
CA LEU A 46 3.10 -2.92 -12.92
C LEU A 46 4.42 -2.62 -13.64
N LEU A 47 5.34 -1.88 -13.00
CA LEU A 47 6.67 -1.62 -13.55
C LEU A 47 7.44 -2.91 -13.78
N PHE A 48 7.42 -3.82 -12.82
CA PHE A 48 8.11 -5.10 -12.92
C PHE A 48 7.51 -5.98 -14.03
N ALA A 49 6.19 -6.10 -14.08
CA ALA A 49 5.50 -6.83 -15.15
C ALA A 49 5.80 -6.22 -16.53
N GLY A 50 5.75 -4.89 -16.65
CA GLY A 50 6.10 -4.17 -17.87
C GLY A 50 7.55 -4.41 -18.30
N ALA A 51 8.48 -4.40 -17.36
CA ALA A 51 9.88 -4.70 -17.62
C ALA A 51 10.08 -6.14 -18.14
N LEU A 52 9.44 -7.13 -17.51
CA LEU A 52 9.52 -8.52 -17.97
C LEU A 52 8.94 -8.71 -19.38
N ILE A 53 7.80 -8.08 -19.66
CA ILE A 53 7.19 -8.11 -21.00
C ILE A 53 8.10 -7.41 -22.02
N GLY A 54 8.70 -6.28 -21.65
CA GLY A 54 9.65 -5.56 -22.49
C GLY A 54 10.90 -6.39 -22.81
N LEU A 55 11.49 -7.03 -21.81
CA LEU A 55 12.64 -7.93 -21.97
C LEU A 55 12.30 -9.11 -22.88
N ARG A 56 11.11 -9.70 -22.73
CA ARG A 56 10.61 -10.75 -23.63
C ARG A 56 10.55 -10.28 -25.09
N ARG A 57 10.11 -9.05 -25.32
CA ARG A 57 9.99 -8.48 -26.66
C ARG A 57 11.35 -8.15 -27.30
N LEU A 58 12.32 -7.72 -26.49
CA LEU A 58 13.66 -7.35 -26.95
C LEU A 58 14.58 -8.56 -27.14
N SER A 59 14.33 -9.67 -26.43
CA SER A 59 15.16 -10.88 -26.50
C SER A 59 14.30 -12.13 -26.75
N PRO A 60 13.77 -12.28 -27.98
CA PRO A 60 12.84 -13.36 -28.32
C PRO A 60 13.49 -14.75 -28.26
N SER A 61 14.82 -14.87 -28.32
CA SER A 61 15.55 -16.14 -28.23
C SER A 61 16.01 -16.51 -26.80
N ASN A 62 15.54 -15.80 -25.77
CA ASN A 62 15.89 -16.08 -24.38
C ASN A 62 15.23 -17.39 -23.90
N PRO A 63 15.95 -18.29 -23.18
CA PRO A 63 15.37 -19.53 -22.63
C PRO A 63 14.14 -19.34 -21.74
N LEU A 64 13.94 -18.15 -21.16
CA LEU A 64 12.76 -17.78 -20.37
C LEU A 64 11.50 -17.53 -21.23
N ASN A 65 11.63 -17.47 -22.56
CA ASN A 65 10.53 -17.17 -23.49
C ASN A 65 9.64 -18.39 -23.79
N GLY A 66 9.97 -19.58 -23.25
CA GLY A 66 9.14 -20.79 -23.39
C GLY A 66 9.37 -21.58 -24.68
N ASP A 67 10.43 -21.31 -25.44
CA ASP A 67 10.75 -22.09 -26.64
C ASP A 67 10.99 -23.58 -26.34
N ALA A 68 11.46 -23.89 -25.13
CA ALA A 68 11.64 -25.27 -24.65
C ALA A 68 10.31 -26.01 -24.43
N SER A 69 9.26 -25.32 -23.96
CA SER A 69 7.94 -25.94 -23.72
C SER A 69 7.13 -26.14 -24.99
N ASN A 70 7.45 -25.42 -26.06
CA ASN A 70 6.83 -25.60 -27.38
C ASN A 70 7.22 -26.94 -28.03
N ARG A 71 8.38 -27.51 -27.68
CA ARG A 71 8.87 -28.81 -28.18
C ARG A 71 8.28 -30.02 -27.46
N THR A 72 7.60 -29.82 -26.34
CA THR A 72 7.00 -30.90 -25.52
C THR A 72 5.50 -31.08 -25.79
N ARG A 73 4.97 -30.49 -26.86
CA ARG A 73 3.60 -30.76 -27.30
C ARG A 73 3.50 -32.22 -27.74
N LEU A 74 2.54 -32.94 -27.15
CA LEU A 74 2.13 -34.26 -27.62
C LEU A 74 1.62 -34.09 -29.05
N ASP A 75 2.40 -34.57 -30.03
CA ASP A 75 1.97 -34.61 -31.41
C ASP A 75 0.84 -35.65 -31.49
N LEU A 76 -0.41 -35.18 -31.50
CA LEU A 76 -1.57 -36.04 -31.62
C LEU A 76 -1.57 -36.55 -33.05
N HIS A 77 -0.95 -37.71 -33.27
CA HIS A 77 -0.96 -38.41 -34.54
C HIS A 77 -2.40 -38.75 -34.92
N LEU A 78 -3.06 -37.85 -35.67
CA LEU A 78 -4.36 -38.13 -36.27
C LEU A 78 -4.11 -39.00 -37.50
N PRO A 79 -4.61 -40.25 -37.54
CA PRO A 79 -4.53 -41.06 -38.74
C PRO A 79 -5.37 -40.40 -39.83
N SER A 80 -4.72 -40.06 -40.94
CA SER A 80 -5.38 -39.58 -42.16
C SER A 80 -6.31 -40.68 -42.68
N ARG A 81 -7.60 -40.35 -42.83
CA ARG A 81 -8.57 -41.14 -43.59
C ARG A 81 -8.45 -40.85 -45.07
#